data_AF-A0A2E4GMH8-F1
#
_entry.id   AF-A0A2E4GMH8-F1
#
_cell.length_a   1.000
_cell.length_b   1.000
_cell.length_c   1.000
_cell.angle_alpha   90.00
_cell.angle_beta   90.00
_cell.angle_gamma   90.00
#
_symmetry.space_group_name_H-M   'P 1'
#
loop_
_entity.id
_entity.type
_entity.pdbx_description
1 polymer ?
#
loop_
_entity_poly.entity_id
_entity_poly.type
_entity_poly.pdbx_seq_one_letter_code
_entity_poly.pdbx_strand_id
1 'polypeptide(L)'
;MGNISNRQKQHRAKREELGLNLWQRLTRILLLASVVGVGILVFSVFAPEWEKLKDMDRENAVLREHLDKLNQERNDRLQDELYTSNDIGYLEIVARDRLDLQLPEEVIFRIQR
;
A
#
# COMPACT_ATOMS: atom_id res chain seq x y z
N MET A 1 42.73 -39.49 61.98
CA MET A 1 42.93 -38.20 61.28
C MET A 1 42.15 -38.09 59.95
N GLY A 2 40.95 -38.67 59.81
CA GLY A 2 40.22 -38.73 58.52
C GLY A 2 39.15 -37.65 58.27
N ASN A 3 38.67 -36.96 59.32
CA ASN A 3 37.47 -36.11 59.20
C ASN A 3 37.73 -34.72 58.59
N ILE A 4 38.98 -34.26 58.59
CA ILE A 4 39.35 -32.90 58.15
C ILE A 4 39.44 -32.81 56.62
N SER A 5 39.95 -33.87 55.98
CA SER A 5 40.04 -34.00 54.51
C SER A 5 38.65 -34.05 53.85
N ASN A 6 37.70 -34.77 54.45
CA ASN A 6 36.35 -34.90 53.90
C ASN A 6 35.56 -33.58 53.92
N ARG A 7 35.74 -32.74 54.96
CA ARG A 7 35.11 -31.41 55.01
C ARG A 7 35.64 -30.49 53.90
N GLN A 8 36.94 -30.51 53.62
CA GLN A 8 37.51 -29.70 52.54
C GLN A 8 37.01 -30.13 51.15
N LYS A 9 36.85 -31.44 50.91
CA LYS A 9 36.26 -31.94 49.66
C LYS A 9 34.80 -31.52 49.50
N GLN A 10 34.01 -31.56 50.55
CA GLN A 10 32.61 -31.10 50.51
C GLN A 10 32.48 -29.59 50.27
N HIS A 11 33.38 -28.77 50.82
CA HIS A 11 33.37 -27.33 50.56
C HIS A 11 33.78 -26.98 49.11
N ARG A 12 34.68 -27.76 48.49
CA ARG A 12 35.01 -27.60 47.06
C ARG A 12 33.84 -28.02 46.17
N ALA A 13 33.24 -29.17 46.43
CA ALA A 13 32.07 -29.65 45.69
C ALA A 13 30.89 -28.65 45.74
N LYS A 14 30.58 -28.08 46.92
CA LYS A 14 29.54 -27.03 47.02
C LYS A 14 29.86 -25.76 46.24
N ARG A 15 31.14 -25.36 46.14
CA ARG A 15 31.55 -24.19 45.34
C ARG A 15 31.43 -24.47 43.84
N GLU A 16 31.75 -25.68 43.41
CA GLU A 16 31.59 -26.12 42.02
C GLU A 16 30.10 -26.21 41.64
N GLU A 17 29.24 -26.74 42.52
CA GLU A 17 27.78 -26.76 42.32
C GLU A 17 27.16 -25.36 42.26
N LEU A 18 27.60 -24.43 43.12
CA LEU A 18 27.16 -23.04 43.07
C LEU A 18 27.62 -22.34 41.79
N GLY A 19 28.86 -22.60 41.36
CA GLY A 19 29.39 -22.10 40.09
C GLY A 19 28.59 -22.60 38.89
N LEU A 20 28.29 -23.90 38.83
CA LEU A 20 27.48 -24.53 37.79
C LEU A 20 26.06 -23.91 37.72
N ASN A 21 25.43 -23.67 38.87
CA ASN A 21 24.11 -23.03 38.94
C ASN A 21 24.13 -21.56 38.47
N LEU A 22 25.20 -20.82 38.77
CA LEU A 22 25.38 -19.44 38.30
C LEU A 22 25.59 -19.41 36.77
N TRP A 23 26.43 -20.30 36.25
CA TRP A 23 26.64 -20.45 34.81
C TRP A 23 25.34 -20.80 34.08
N GLN A 24 24.55 -21.74 34.60
CA GLN A 24 23.25 -22.08 34.00
C GLN A 24 22.26 -20.91 33.99
N ARG A 25 22.21 -20.11 35.06
CA ARG A 25 21.38 -18.88 35.11
C ARG A 25 21.85 -17.85 34.10
N LEU A 26 23.15 -17.61 34.00
CA LEU A 26 23.74 -16.68 33.03
C LEU A 26 23.45 -17.10 31.59
N THR A 27 23.64 -18.38 31.25
CA THR A 27 23.34 -18.90 29.91
C THR A 27 21.85 -18.78 29.59
N ARG A 28 20.96 -19.01 30.57
CA ARG A 28 19.51 -18.86 30.38
C ARG A 28 19.10 -17.41 30.14
N ILE A 29 19.71 -16.46 30.86
CA ILE A 29 19.50 -15.02 30.66
C ILE A 29 20.03 -14.58 29.29
N LEU A 30 21.22 -15.05 28.91
CA LEU A 30 21.81 -14.76 27.60
C LEU A 30 20.94 -15.29 26.46
N LEU A 31 20.40 -16.49 26.61
CA LEU A 31 19.53 -17.12 25.61
C LEU A 31 18.19 -16.36 25.50
N LEU A 32 17.59 -15.98 26.63
CA LEU A 32 16.41 -15.11 26.65
C LEU A 32 16.67 -13.76 25.99
N ALA A 33 17.78 -13.10 26.32
CA ALA A 33 18.16 -11.83 25.72
C ALA A 33 18.40 -11.96 24.21
N SER A 34 19.00 -13.07 23.76
CA SER A 34 19.19 -13.36 22.35
C SER A 34 17.85 -13.53 21.62
N VAL A 35 16.92 -14.31 22.16
CA VAL A 35 15.58 -14.49 21.58
C VAL A 35 14.82 -13.17 21.50
N VAL A 36 14.87 -12.35 22.55
CA VAL A 36 14.24 -11.03 22.55
C VAL A 36 14.89 -10.11 21.52
N GLY A 37 16.23 -10.10 21.42
CA GLY A 37 16.96 -9.32 20.44
C GLY A 37 16.61 -9.70 19.00
N VAL A 38 16.53 -10.99 18.69
CA VAL A 38 16.07 -11.48 17.37
C VAL A 38 14.62 -11.09 17.13
N GLY A 39 13.75 -11.19 18.13
CA GLY A 39 12.35 -10.76 18.02
C GLY A 39 12.22 -9.28 17.68
N ILE A 40 13.02 -8.41 18.31
CA ILE A 40 13.04 -6.96 18.03
C ILE A 40 13.55 -6.69 16.60
N LEU A 41 14.61 -7.38 16.17
CA LEU A 41 15.14 -7.23 14.81
C LEU A 41 14.11 -7.59 13.76
N VAL A 42 13.40 -8.71 13.96
CA VAL A 42 12.30 -9.12 13.09
C VAL A 42 11.23 -8.01 13.09
N PHE A 43 10.73 -7.62 14.26
CA PHE A 43 9.67 -6.60 14.35
C PHE A 43 10.07 -5.26 13.71
N SER A 44 11.33 -4.85 13.87
CA SER A 44 11.88 -3.63 13.28
C SER A 44 11.97 -3.67 11.76
N VAL A 45 12.26 -4.82 11.17
CA VAL A 45 12.28 -4.99 9.71
C VAL A 45 10.84 -5.02 9.15
N PHE A 46 9.91 -5.62 9.88
CA PHE A 46 8.53 -5.71 9.44
C PHE A 46 7.73 -4.40 9.63
N ALA A 47 8.00 -3.60 10.66
CA ALA A 47 7.29 -2.33 10.92
C ALA A 47 7.22 -1.36 9.72
N PRO A 48 8.31 -1.03 9.01
CA PRO A 48 8.26 -0.12 7.86
C PRO A 48 7.49 -0.70 6.66
N GLU A 49 7.47 -2.02 6.49
CA GLU A 49 6.71 -2.67 5.41
C GLU A 49 5.19 -2.54 5.61
N TRP A 50 4.71 -2.52 6.86
CA TRP A 50 3.30 -2.29 7.17
C TRP A 50 2.84 -0.87 6.84
N GLU A 51 3.71 0.13 7.03
CA GLU A 51 3.41 1.51 6.66
C GLU A 51 3.36 1.67 5.13
N LYS A 52 4.30 1.03 4.43
CA LYS A 52 4.36 1.04 2.97
C LYS A 52 3.10 0.44 2.32
N LEU A 53 2.58 -0.65 2.88
CA LEU A 53 1.32 -1.26 2.42
C LEU A 53 0.14 -0.29 2.57
N LYS A 54 0.03 0.40 3.71
CA LYS A 54 -1.04 1.39 3.93
C LYS A 54 -0.96 2.57 2.98
N ASP A 55 0.24 3.04 2.68
CA ASP A 55 0.42 4.16 1.76
C ASP A 55 0.13 3.74 0.31
N MET A 56 0.48 2.51 -0.10
CA MET A 56 0.10 1.96 -1.40
C MET A 56 -1.42 1.78 -1.55
N ASP A 57 -2.12 1.40 -0.47
CA ASP A 57 -3.58 1.30 -0.47
C ASP A 57 -4.25 2.68 -0.60
N ARG A 58 -3.70 3.70 0.08
CA ARG A 58 -4.16 5.08 -0.07
C ARG A 58 -3.94 5.61 -1.48
N GLU A 59 -2.76 5.38 -2.04
CA GLU A 59 -2.44 5.79 -3.41
C GLU A 59 -3.38 5.12 -4.42
N ASN A 60 -3.64 3.82 -4.28
CA ASN A 60 -4.63 3.11 -5.10
C ASN A 60 -6.04 3.70 -4.98
N ALA A 61 -6.46 4.08 -3.77
CA ALA A 61 -7.77 4.69 -3.57
C ALA A 61 -7.89 6.04 -4.31
N VAL A 62 -6.87 6.89 -4.22
CA VAL A 62 -6.82 8.18 -4.93
C VAL A 62 -6.82 7.98 -6.45
N LEU A 63 -6.01 7.04 -6.95
CA LEU A 63 -5.95 6.73 -8.39
C LEU A 63 -7.30 6.20 -8.91
N ARG A 64 -7.98 5.36 -8.14
CA ARG A 64 -9.34 4.88 -8.49
C ARG A 64 -10.34 6.03 -8.57
N GLU A 65 -10.31 6.93 -7.60
CA GLU A 65 -11.19 8.11 -7.61
C GLU A 65 -10.94 9.01 -8.84
N HIS A 66 -9.67 9.19 -9.22
CA HIS A 66 -9.31 9.93 -10.42
C HIS A 66 -9.80 9.24 -11.71
N LEU A 67 -9.67 7.91 -11.80
CA LEU A 67 -10.17 7.16 -12.95
C LEU A 67 -11.70 7.23 -13.06
N ASP A 68 -12.42 7.14 -11.94
CA ASP A 68 -13.87 7.24 -11.94
C ASP A 68 -14.33 8.63 -12.39
N LYS A 69 -13.68 9.70 -11.90
CA LYS A 69 -13.95 11.08 -12.36
C LYS A 69 -13.69 11.25 -13.85
N LEU A 70 -12.55 10.76 -14.35
CA LEU A 70 -12.23 10.83 -15.79
C LEU A 70 -13.25 10.06 -16.63
N ASN A 71 -13.63 8.85 -16.21
CA ASN A 71 -14.63 8.06 -16.92
C ASN A 71 -15.98 8.75 -16.96
N GLN A 72 -16.38 9.38 -15.85
CA GLN A 72 -17.63 10.14 -15.78
C GLN A 72 -17.59 11.35 -16.74
N GLU A 73 -16.54 12.18 -16.69
CA GLU A 73 -16.38 13.29 -17.63
C GLU A 73 -16.35 12.84 -19.10
N ARG A 74 -15.70 11.70 -19.38
CA ARG A 74 -15.66 11.13 -20.73
C ARG A 74 -17.06 10.69 -21.19
N ASN A 75 -17.82 10.07 -20.32
CA ASN A 75 -19.17 9.62 -20.64
C ASN A 75 -20.12 10.81 -20.83
N ASP A 76 -20.00 11.85 -20.02
CA ASP A 76 -20.78 13.08 -20.15
C ASP A 76 -20.48 13.77 -21.49
N ARG A 77 -19.20 13.89 -21.87
CA ARG A 77 -18.83 14.44 -23.19
C ARG A 77 -19.33 13.60 -24.36
N LEU A 78 -19.29 12.26 -24.23
CA LEU A 78 -19.82 11.37 -25.27
C LEU A 78 -21.34 11.48 -25.38
N GLN A 79 -22.05 11.66 -24.27
CA GLN A 79 -23.49 11.95 -24.31
C GLN A 79 -23.74 13.30 -24.95
N ASP A 80 -23.03 14.36 -24.56
CA ASP A 80 -23.17 15.69 -25.16
C ASP A 80 -22.88 15.67 -26.67
N GLU A 81 -21.88 14.90 -27.10
CA GLU A 81 -21.56 14.71 -28.52
C GLU A 81 -22.65 13.89 -29.23
N LEU A 82 -23.23 12.86 -28.59
CA LEU A 82 -24.37 12.12 -29.13
C LEU A 82 -25.64 12.98 -29.22
N TYR A 83 -25.88 13.87 -28.25
CA TYR A 83 -26.99 14.81 -28.27
C TYR A 83 -26.79 15.87 -29.36
N THR A 84 -25.58 16.40 -29.47
CA THR A 84 -25.21 17.40 -30.49
C THR A 84 -25.23 16.79 -31.89
N SER A 85 -24.70 15.56 -32.06
CA SER A 85 -24.67 14.87 -33.35
C SER A 85 -26.03 14.32 -33.80
N ASN A 86 -26.99 14.12 -32.90
CA ASN A 86 -28.37 13.79 -33.27
C ASN A 86 -29.26 15.01 -33.55
N ASP A 87 -28.77 16.24 -33.35
CA ASP A 87 -29.47 17.42 -33.82
C ASP A 87 -29.38 17.49 -35.35
N ILE A 88 -30.54 17.47 -36.02
CA ILE A 88 -30.66 17.57 -37.48
C ILE A 88 -29.88 18.79 -38.00
N GLY A 89 -29.82 19.88 -37.22
CA GLY A 89 -29.05 21.07 -37.58
C GLY A 89 -27.54 20.84 -37.61
N TYR A 90 -27.01 20.07 -36.67
CA TYR A 90 -25.57 19.78 -36.63
C TYR A 90 -25.17 18.79 -37.73
N LEU A 91 -25.99 17.76 -37.99
CA LEU A 91 -25.76 16.84 -39.10
C LEU A 91 -25.76 17.56 -40.46
N GLU A 92 -26.65 18.53 -40.64
CA GLU A 92 -26.68 19.35 -41.86
C GLU A 92 -25.39 20.17 -42.01
N ILE A 93 -24.92 20.82 -40.94
CA ILE A 93 -23.67 21.60 -40.96
C ILE A 93 -22.48 20.71 -41.30
N VAL A 94 -22.34 19.56 -40.63
CA VAL A 94 -21.25 18.60 -40.87
C VAL A 94 -21.33 17.99 -42.27
N ALA A 95 -22.53 17.67 -42.76
CA ALA A 95 -22.71 17.15 -44.12
C ALA A 95 -22.34 18.19 -45.19
N ARG A 96 -22.68 19.47 -44.99
CA ARG A 96 -22.35 20.55 -45.93
C ARG A 96 -20.86 20.86 -45.95
N ASP A 97 -20.20 20.84 -44.80
CA ASP A 97 -18.75 20.98 -44.68
C ASP A 97 -18.02 19.80 -45.35
N ARG A 98 -18.46 18.56 -45.12
CA ARG A 98 -17.91 17.36 -45.77
C ARG A 98 -18.12 17.32 -47.29
N LEU A 99 -19.21 17.92 -47.79
CA LEU A 99 -19.55 17.93 -49.22
C LEU A 99 -19.07 19.20 -49.94
N ASP A 100 -18.35 20.11 -49.25
CA ASP A 100 -17.87 21.39 -49.78
C ASP A 100 -19.00 22.26 -50.38
N LEU A 101 -20.17 22.22 -49.73
CA LEU A 101 -21.40 22.89 -50.17
C LEU A 101 -21.63 24.26 -49.50
N GLN A 102 -20.65 24.80 -48.77
CA GLN A 102 -20.79 26.09 -48.09
C GLN A 102 -20.49 27.24 -49.04
N LEU A 103 -21.50 28.07 -49.34
CA LEU A 103 -21.29 29.39 -49.95
C LEU A 103 -21.13 30.46 -48.85
N PRO A 104 -20.25 31.47 -49.05
CA PRO A 104 -19.83 32.40 -48.00
C PRO A 104 -20.91 33.36 -47.44
N GLU A 105 -22.13 33.39 -47.99
CA GLU A 105 -23.19 34.38 -47.68
C GLU A 105 -24.57 33.74 -47.45
N GLU A 106 -24.66 32.44 -47.12
CA GLU A 106 -25.94 31.74 -47.08
C GLU A 106 -26.70 31.92 -45.74
N VAL A 107 -27.95 32.39 -45.80
CA VAL A 107 -28.84 32.58 -44.64
C VAL A 107 -29.90 31.48 -44.61
N ILE A 108 -29.85 30.61 -43.60
CA ILE A 108 -30.77 29.47 -43.46
C ILE A 108 -32.04 29.92 -42.71
N PHE A 109 -33.17 29.95 -43.41
CA PHE A 109 -34.48 30.21 -42.80
C PHE A 109 -35.19 28.89 -42.48
N ARG A 110 -35.43 28.62 -41.19
CA ARG A 110 -36.24 27.48 -40.74
C ARG A 110 -37.69 27.91 -40.58
N ILE A 111 -38.56 27.44 -41.48
CA ILE A 111 -40.01 27.62 -41.36
C ILE A 111 -40.54 26.44 -40.54
N GLN A 112 -40.81 26.67 -39.26
CA GLN A 112 -41.55 25.71 -38.43
C GLN A 112 -43.05 25.86 -38.74
N ARG A 113 -43.72 24.73 -39.01
CA ARG A 113 -45.17 24.67 -39.19
C ARG A 113 -45.86 24.34 -37.89
#